data_AF-A0A1V6EKY7-F1
#
_entry.id   AF-A0A1V6EKY7-F1
#
_cell.length_a   1.000
_cell.length_b   1.000
_cell.length_c   1.000
_cell.angle_alpha   90.00
_cell.angle_beta   90.00
_cell.angle_gamma   90.00
#
_symmetry.space_group_name_H-M   'P 1'
#
loop_
_entity.id
_entity.type
_entity.pdbx_description
1 polymer ?
#
loop_
_entity_poly.entity_id
_entity_poly.type
_entity_poly.pdbx_seq_one_letter_code
_entity_poly.pdbx_strand_id
1 'polypeptide(L)'
;MIRLRRFFIFIVGLLIRTGAQAQFDAQWSQYMQLPGLYNPGAIGLNSDLNVHLGFRQQWLGFENAPGTFSVNASMPLRTGKTLNGLGLVLTNESIGLFSTQLFQIQYAYKKKLLDGELSAGLQGGILQQNFNSGGIYIPNSEYHNPNDQAIPSGDIEGIIPDFSLGVWFSRPEFYAGLSASHLLGSKIKLSRKESTEEDKEVLFKVSQSYYLTGGYNINLSNPLYVLQPSILAKTDFVAWTADLSCLLRYNKEYWGGLSWRPGEAIVAMVGVMFDFGLAVGYAYDVPISQLIKFTSGSHELFIAYRKKIDTSLISKKQKSIRIL
;
A
#
# COMPACT_ATOMS: atom_id res chain seq x y z
N MET A 1 -34.06 10.35 -4.44
CA MET A 1 -33.39 9.54 -3.40
C MET A 1 -33.62 8.03 -3.52
N ILE A 2 -34.85 7.52 -3.69
CA ILE A 2 -35.13 6.06 -3.74
C ILE A 2 -34.46 5.33 -4.92
N ARG A 3 -34.37 5.97 -6.10
CA ARG A 3 -33.70 5.39 -7.28
C ARG A 3 -32.17 5.26 -7.11
N LEU A 4 -31.53 6.20 -6.41
CA LEU A 4 -30.09 6.18 -6.12
C LEU A 4 -29.75 5.07 -5.11
N ARG A 5 -30.62 4.85 -4.12
CA ARG A 5 -30.48 3.79 -3.12
C ARG A 5 -30.61 2.38 -3.72
N ARG A 6 -31.53 2.19 -4.69
CA ARG A 6 -31.68 0.93 -5.42
C ARG A 6 -30.49 0.65 -6.35
N PHE A 7 -29.93 1.69 -6.96
CA PHE A 7 -28.72 1.57 -7.79
C PHE A 7 -27.48 1.21 -6.95
N PHE A 8 -27.33 1.80 -5.77
CA PHE A 8 -26.27 1.47 -4.82
C PHE A 8 -26.36 0.01 -4.34
N ILE A 9 -27.57 -0.47 -4.01
CA ILE A 9 -27.80 -1.88 -3.61
C ILE A 9 -27.52 -2.84 -4.77
N PHE A 10 -27.83 -2.44 -6.01
CA PHE A 10 -27.58 -3.27 -7.20
C PHE A 10 -26.08 -3.38 -7.52
N ILE A 11 -25.31 -2.29 -7.35
CA ILE A 11 -23.84 -2.31 -7.49
C ILE A 11 -23.19 -3.16 -6.40
N VAL A 12 -23.65 -3.05 -5.15
CA VAL A 12 -23.15 -3.88 -4.03
C VAL A 12 -23.50 -5.37 -4.23
N GLY A 13 -24.63 -5.69 -4.86
CA GLY A 13 -25.05 -7.07 -5.15
C GLY A 13 -24.29 -7.77 -6.30
N LEU A 14 -23.71 -7.00 -7.24
CA LEU A 14 -22.89 -7.54 -8.34
C LEU A 14 -21.46 -7.92 -7.91
N LEU A 15 -21.08 -7.57 -6.68
CA LEU A 15 -19.77 -7.72 -6.09
C LEU A 15 -19.67 -8.98 -5.21
N ILE A 16 -20.24 -10.11 -5.63
CA ILE A 16 -20.05 -11.38 -4.91
C ILE A 16 -19.56 -12.43 -5.91
N ARG A 17 -18.24 -12.56 -6.02
CA ARG A 17 -17.59 -13.75 -6.55
C ARG A 17 -16.78 -14.40 -5.44
N THR A 18 -17.06 -15.67 -5.16
CA THR A 18 -16.34 -16.49 -4.20
C THR A 18 -15.29 -17.31 -4.95
N GLY A 19 -14.09 -16.77 -5.08
CA GLY A 19 -12.90 -17.50 -5.51
C GLY A 19 -11.72 -16.98 -4.71
N ALA A 20 -10.97 -17.87 -4.05
CA ALA A 20 -9.70 -17.50 -3.45
C ALA A 20 -8.71 -17.22 -4.58
N GLN A 21 -8.29 -15.98 -4.73
CA GLN A 21 -7.29 -15.58 -5.73
C GLN A 21 -6.30 -14.65 -5.04
N ALA A 22 -5.02 -14.92 -5.24
CA ALA A 22 -3.94 -14.24 -4.54
C ALA A 22 -3.71 -12.86 -5.15
N GLN A 23 -3.75 -11.83 -4.31
CA GLN A 23 -3.23 -10.51 -4.64
C GLN A 23 -1.73 -10.50 -4.38
N PHE A 24 -0.97 -9.81 -5.22
CA PHE A 24 0.47 -9.74 -5.11
C PHE A 24 0.93 -8.72 -4.05
N ASP A 25 0.23 -7.60 -3.94
CA ASP A 25 0.60 -6.51 -3.05
C ASP A 25 0.18 -6.73 -1.60
N ALA A 26 1.03 -6.30 -0.67
CA ALA A 26 0.74 -6.29 0.76
C ALA A 26 -0.57 -5.53 1.08
N GLN A 27 -1.44 -6.18 1.84
CA GLN A 27 -2.69 -5.60 2.32
C GLN A 27 -2.43 -4.74 3.57
N TRP A 28 -2.81 -3.45 3.53
CA TRP A 28 -2.88 -2.58 4.70
C TRP A 28 -4.32 -2.24 5.03
N SER A 29 -4.65 -2.22 6.32
CA SER A 29 -5.98 -1.89 6.83
C SER A 29 -6.19 -0.39 6.98
N GLN A 30 -5.14 0.35 7.31
CA GLN A 30 -5.19 1.81 7.46
C GLN A 30 -4.75 2.54 6.17
N TYR A 31 -5.24 2.09 5.02
CA TYR A 31 -4.85 2.63 3.71
C TYR A 31 -5.05 4.15 3.58
N MET A 32 -6.03 4.73 4.28
CA MET A 32 -6.32 6.16 4.28
C MET A 32 -5.24 7.00 4.97
N GLN A 33 -4.39 6.37 5.78
CA GLN A 33 -3.22 7.02 6.38
C GLN A 33 -2.00 7.00 5.45
N LEU A 34 -2.00 6.12 4.44
CA LEU A 34 -0.89 5.84 3.54
C LEU A 34 -1.31 5.84 2.06
N PRO A 35 -1.99 6.88 1.55
CA PRO A 35 -2.50 6.86 0.18
C PRO A 35 -1.37 6.81 -0.86
N GLY A 36 -0.18 7.32 -0.53
CA GLY A 36 1.01 7.28 -1.39
C GLY A 36 1.55 5.89 -1.66
N LEU A 37 1.25 4.88 -0.81
CA LEU A 37 1.64 3.49 -1.07
C LEU A 37 0.87 2.92 -2.26
N TYR A 38 -0.41 3.28 -2.38
CA TYR A 38 -1.32 2.75 -3.40
C TYR A 38 -1.42 3.63 -4.64
N ASN A 39 -1.17 4.93 -4.51
CA ASN A 39 -1.33 5.89 -5.59
C ASN A 39 -0.19 6.92 -5.56
N PRO A 40 0.73 6.90 -6.53
CA PRO A 40 1.82 7.88 -6.56
C PRO A 40 1.35 9.30 -6.84
N GLY A 41 0.10 9.50 -7.28
CA GLY A 41 -0.53 10.82 -7.37
C GLY A 41 -0.92 11.39 -6.00
N ALA A 42 -0.97 10.57 -4.95
CA ALA A 42 -1.38 10.96 -3.61
C ALA A 42 -0.21 11.34 -2.68
N ILE A 43 0.90 11.81 -3.25
CA ILE A 43 2.12 12.18 -2.50
C ILE A 43 2.25 13.70 -2.40
N GLY A 44 2.88 14.18 -1.32
CA GLY A 44 3.05 15.62 -1.09
C GLY A 44 1.73 16.38 -1.04
N LEU A 45 0.62 15.72 -0.64
CA LEU A 45 -0.74 16.30 -0.53
C LEU A 45 -0.77 17.57 0.33
N ASN A 46 0.06 17.59 1.38
CA ASN A 46 0.25 18.74 2.25
C ASN A 46 1.65 19.32 2.03
N SER A 47 1.87 20.56 2.45
CA SER A 47 3.18 21.23 2.45
C SER A 47 4.14 20.71 3.55
N ASP A 48 4.03 19.43 3.89
CA ASP A 48 4.73 18.80 4.99
C ASP A 48 5.65 17.69 4.46
N LEU A 49 6.81 17.53 5.08
CA LEU A 49 7.50 16.25 5.05
C LEU A 49 6.70 15.25 5.87
N ASN A 50 6.35 14.14 5.25
CA ASN A 50 5.65 13.03 5.85
C ASN A 50 6.56 11.81 5.76
N VAL A 51 6.87 11.20 6.91
CA VAL A 51 7.56 9.90 6.97
C VAL A 51 6.64 8.96 7.69
N HIS A 52 6.35 7.82 7.10
CA HIS A 52 5.51 6.79 7.68
C HIS A 52 6.26 5.47 7.73
N LEU A 53 6.14 4.79 8.85
CA LEU A 53 6.61 3.45 9.13
C LEU A 53 5.38 2.60 9.40
N GLY A 54 5.24 1.51 8.66
CA GLY A 54 4.20 0.52 8.85
C GLY A 54 4.83 -0.81 9.22
N PHE A 55 4.24 -1.48 10.20
CA PHE A 55 4.50 -2.88 10.51
C PHE A 55 3.18 -3.63 10.55
N ARG A 56 3.12 -4.76 9.87
CA ARG A 56 1.94 -5.61 9.84
C ARG A 56 2.33 -7.06 9.97
N GLN A 57 1.65 -7.76 10.88
CA GLN A 57 1.73 -9.20 11.02
C GLN A 57 0.35 -9.78 10.73
N GLN A 58 0.24 -10.60 9.69
CA GLN A 58 -0.99 -11.23 9.29
C GLN A 58 -1.12 -12.62 9.88
N TRP A 59 -2.37 -13.04 10.08
CA TRP A 59 -2.76 -14.39 10.43
C TRP A 59 -1.92 -15.00 11.56
N LEU A 60 -1.85 -14.31 12.71
CA LEU A 60 -1.14 -14.80 13.89
C LEU A 60 -1.60 -16.22 14.25
N GLY A 61 -0.63 -17.08 14.56
CA GLY A 61 -0.84 -18.50 14.84
C GLY A 61 -0.38 -19.41 13.71
N PHE A 62 -0.25 -18.91 12.48
CA PHE A 62 0.38 -19.66 11.39
C PHE A 62 1.90 -19.58 11.46
N GLU A 63 2.58 -20.69 11.19
CA GLU A 63 4.02 -20.71 11.00
C GLU A 63 4.37 -20.01 9.69
N ASN A 64 5.40 -19.16 9.71
CA ASN A 64 5.81 -18.31 8.57
C ASN A 64 4.67 -17.44 8.01
N ALA A 65 3.77 -16.98 8.88
CA ALA A 65 2.66 -16.11 8.51
C ALA A 65 3.15 -14.78 7.90
N PRO A 66 2.36 -14.16 7.01
CA PRO A 66 2.79 -12.97 6.29
C PRO A 66 3.19 -11.82 7.23
N GLY A 67 4.37 -11.27 7.00
CA GLY A 67 4.91 -10.13 7.73
C GLY A 67 5.32 -9.04 6.75
N THR A 68 4.91 -7.80 7.01
CA THR A 68 5.20 -6.66 6.14
C THR A 68 5.77 -5.49 6.94
N PHE A 69 6.88 -4.95 6.47
CA PHE A 69 7.44 -3.69 6.93
C PHE A 69 7.50 -2.70 5.76
N SER A 70 7.03 -1.47 5.97
CA SER A 70 7.06 -0.44 4.92
C SER A 70 7.50 0.91 5.46
N VAL A 71 8.33 1.60 4.68
CA VAL A 71 8.74 2.99 4.89
C VAL A 71 8.25 3.81 3.72
N ASN A 72 7.42 4.81 3.99
CA ASN A 72 6.89 5.73 3.00
C ASN A 72 7.25 7.15 3.40
N ALA A 73 8.11 7.80 2.62
CA ALA A 73 8.46 9.20 2.84
C ALA A 73 7.98 10.03 1.66
N SER A 74 7.38 11.20 1.92
CA SER A 74 7.05 12.15 0.87
C SER A 74 7.21 13.58 1.35
N MET A 75 7.53 14.47 0.41
CA MET A 75 7.66 15.89 0.68
C MET A 75 7.17 16.72 -0.51
N PRO A 76 6.75 17.97 -0.27
CA PRO A 76 6.52 18.92 -1.35
C PRO A 76 7.84 19.31 -2.02
N LEU A 77 7.85 19.31 -3.35
CA LEU A 77 8.98 19.75 -4.17
C LEU A 77 8.53 20.94 -5.03
N ARG A 78 9.11 22.12 -4.80
CA ARG A 78 8.79 23.31 -5.59
C ARG A 78 9.57 23.32 -6.90
N THR A 79 8.87 23.16 -8.03
CA THR A 79 9.45 23.26 -9.37
C THR A 79 8.84 24.47 -10.09
N GLY A 80 9.57 25.59 -10.10
CA GLY A 80 9.07 26.84 -10.66
C GLY A 80 7.91 27.43 -9.85
N LYS A 81 6.73 27.55 -10.48
CA LYS A 81 5.50 28.07 -9.85
C LYS A 81 4.62 26.97 -9.25
N THR A 82 4.93 25.70 -9.50
CA THR A 82 4.13 24.57 -9.06
C THR A 82 4.78 23.90 -7.85
N LEU A 83 3.97 23.59 -6.84
CA LEU A 83 4.36 22.73 -5.72
C LEU A 83 4.01 21.29 -6.10
N ASN A 84 4.99 20.51 -6.51
CA ASN A 84 4.87 19.10 -6.86
C ASN A 84 5.10 18.23 -5.62
N GLY A 85 4.98 16.91 -5.76
CA GLY A 85 5.33 15.93 -4.75
C GLY A 85 6.53 15.08 -5.16
N LEU A 86 7.39 14.75 -4.21
CA LEU A 86 8.43 13.72 -4.33
C LEU A 86 8.23 12.71 -3.21
N GLY A 87 8.39 11.43 -3.51
CA GLY A 87 8.19 10.35 -2.56
C GLY A 87 9.20 9.21 -2.72
N LEU A 88 9.28 8.40 -1.67
CA LEU A 88 10.09 7.19 -1.56
C LEU A 88 9.24 6.12 -0.88
N VAL A 89 9.25 4.92 -1.44
CA VAL A 89 8.59 3.74 -0.90
C VAL A 89 9.61 2.62 -0.78
N LEU A 90 9.76 2.10 0.42
CA LEU A 90 10.51 0.89 0.72
C LEU A 90 9.54 -0.09 1.35
N THR A 91 9.41 -1.29 0.79
CA THR A 91 8.60 -2.34 1.39
C THR A 91 9.41 -3.62 1.42
N ASN A 92 9.36 -4.31 2.56
CA ASN A 92 9.86 -5.67 2.71
C ASN A 92 8.70 -6.52 3.22
N GLU A 93 8.32 -7.52 2.45
CA GLU A 93 7.28 -8.47 2.79
C GLU A 93 7.86 -9.88 2.80
N SER A 94 7.44 -10.69 3.76
CA SER A 94 7.75 -12.12 3.83
C SER A 94 6.45 -12.90 3.89
N ILE A 95 6.28 -13.90 3.01
CA ILE A 95 5.13 -14.80 2.96
C ILE A 95 5.66 -16.22 2.84
N GLY A 96 5.58 -17.01 3.91
CA GLY A 96 6.16 -18.35 3.90
C GLY A 96 7.67 -18.28 3.62
N LEU A 97 8.09 -18.95 2.55
CA LEU A 97 9.49 -19.00 2.09
C LEU A 97 9.85 -17.88 1.11
N PHE A 98 8.88 -17.07 0.69
CA PHE A 98 9.08 -15.98 -0.24
C PHE A 98 9.33 -14.67 0.51
N SER A 99 10.25 -13.86 0.01
CA SER A 99 10.43 -12.47 0.46
C SER A 99 10.46 -11.54 -0.73
N THR A 100 9.70 -10.46 -0.66
CA THR A 100 9.55 -9.45 -1.69
C THR A 100 10.05 -8.11 -1.15
N GLN A 101 11.03 -7.54 -1.83
CA GLN A 101 11.58 -6.22 -1.51
C GLN A 101 11.25 -5.25 -2.64
N LEU A 102 10.69 -4.11 -2.29
CA LEU A 102 10.31 -3.06 -3.23
C LEU A 102 11.01 -1.77 -2.84
N PHE A 103 11.77 -1.21 -3.76
CA PHE A 103 12.37 0.12 -3.64
C PHE A 103 11.86 0.97 -4.79
N GLN A 104 11.17 2.08 -4.50
CA GLN A 104 10.61 2.94 -5.53
C GLN A 104 10.68 4.42 -5.17
N ILE A 105 10.90 5.24 -6.17
CA ILE A 105 10.86 6.70 -6.10
C ILE A 105 9.60 7.16 -6.83
N GLN A 106 8.93 8.16 -6.26
CA GLN A 106 7.67 8.68 -6.75
C GLN A 106 7.79 10.17 -7.06
N TYR A 107 7.13 10.62 -8.12
CA TYR A 107 6.99 12.02 -8.47
C TYR A 107 5.55 12.33 -8.85
N ALA A 108 4.97 13.38 -8.27
CA ALA A 108 3.61 13.84 -8.58
C ALA A 108 3.60 15.28 -9.07
N TYR A 109 3.12 15.46 -10.29
CA TYR A 109 2.82 16.78 -10.83
C TYR A 109 1.45 17.25 -10.37
N LYS A 110 1.37 18.47 -9.84
CA LYS A 110 0.14 19.02 -9.26
C LYS A 110 -0.38 20.18 -10.07
N LYS A 111 -1.70 20.24 -10.27
CA LYS A 111 -2.37 21.32 -10.98
C LYS A 111 -3.70 21.64 -10.30
N LYS A 112 -3.93 22.93 -10.06
CA LYS A 112 -5.26 23.40 -9.64
C LYS A 112 -6.27 23.13 -10.75
N LEU A 113 -7.37 22.48 -10.39
CA LEU A 113 -8.47 22.17 -11.30
C LEU A 113 -9.78 22.43 -10.56
N LEU A 114 -10.58 23.38 -11.07
CA LEU A 114 -11.76 23.91 -10.37
C LEU A 114 -11.36 24.41 -8.97
N ASP A 115 -12.14 24.08 -7.94
CA ASP A 115 -11.85 24.38 -6.53
C ASP A 115 -11.00 23.30 -5.84
N GLY A 116 -10.37 22.42 -6.61
CA GLY A 116 -9.56 21.31 -6.11
C GLY A 116 -8.15 21.27 -6.70
N GLU A 117 -7.42 20.23 -6.32
CA GLU A 117 -6.10 19.91 -6.83
C GLU A 117 -6.12 18.54 -7.50
N LEU A 118 -5.73 18.51 -8.77
CA LEU A 118 -5.47 17.29 -9.53
C LEU A 118 -3.96 17.02 -9.51
N SER A 119 -3.59 15.81 -9.14
CA SER A 119 -2.22 15.32 -9.11
C SER A 119 -2.07 14.12 -10.02
N ALA A 120 -1.06 14.14 -10.88
CA ALA A 120 -0.68 13.00 -11.72
C ALA A 120 0.69 12.51 -11.26
N GLY A 121 0.75 11.27 -10.80
CA GLY A 121 1.93 10.65 -10.23
C GLY A 121 2.49 9.54 -11.10
N LEU A 122 3.81 9.42 -11.07
CA LEU A 122 4.58 8.32 -11.61
C LEU A 122 5.53 7.77 -10.55
N GLN A 123 5.79 6.48 -10.62
CA GLN A 123 6.62 5.76 -9.68
C GLN A 123 7.48 4.78 -10.46
N GLY A 124 8.76 4.73 -10.11
CA GLY A 124 9.73 3.86 -10.75
C GLY A 124 10.73 3.34 -9.74
N GLY A 125 11.16 2.10 -9.93
CA GLY A 125 12.08 1.47 -8.99
C GLY A 125 12.43 0.04 -9.37
N ILE A 126 12.78 -0.74 -8.36
CA ILE A 126 13.16 -2.13 -8.46
C ILE A 126 12.31 -2.97 -7.52
N LEU A 127 11.98 -4.17 -7.98
CA LEU A 127 11.33 -5.21 -7.20
C LEU A 127 12.25 -6.42 -7.23
N GLN A 128 12.61 -6.90 -6.04
CA GLN A 128 13.40 -8.10 -5.84
C GLN A 128 12.54 -9.16 -5.17
N GLN A 129 12.51 -10.34 -5.76
CA GLN A 129 11.85 -11.52 -5.21
C GLN A 129 12.93 -12.53 -4.82
N ASN A 130 12.86 -12.99 -3.58
CA ASN A 130 13.71 -14.02 -3.03
C ASN A 130 12.87 -15.22 -2.63
N PHE A 131 13.46 -16.41 -2.71
CA PHE A 131 12.90 -17.65 -2.20
C PHE A 131 13.95 -18.39 -1.38
N ASN A 132 13.62 -18.68 -0.12
CA ASN A 132 14.47 -19.39 0.83
C ASN A 132 14.21 -20.89 0.70
N SER A 133 15.19 -21.61 0.15
CA SER A 133 15.09 -23.05 -0.06
C SER A 133 15.42 -23.86 1.21
N GLY A 134 16.16 -23.26 2.15
CA GLY A 134 16.49 -23.89 3.43
C GLY A 134 15.30 -24.08 4.37
N GLY A 135 14.20 -23.33 4.17
CA GLY A 135 12.97 -23.48 4.95
C GLY A 135 12.00 -24.55 4.41
N ILE A 136 12.36 -25.28 3.35
CA ILE A 136 11.49 -26.31 2.78
C ILE A 136 11.43 -27.51 3.73
N TYR A 137 10.22 -27.79 4.22
CA TYR A 137 9.95 -29.02 4.97
C TYR A 137 9.57 -30.14 3.99
N ILE A 138 10.43 -31.16 3.90
CA ILE A 138 10.15 -32.39 3.13
C ILE A 138 9.73 -33.48 4.13
N PRO A 139 8.46 -33.94 4.13
CA PRO A 139 8.02 -35.00 5.01
C PRO A 139 8.76 -36.31 4.72
N ASN A 140 9.10 -37.07 5.77
CA ASN A 140 9.70 -38.39 5.60
C ASN A 140 8.62 -39.41 5.20
N SER A 141 8.54 -39.76 3.91
CA SER A 141 7.63 -40.80 3.42
C SER A 141 8.13 -41.38 2.10
N GLU A 142 7.65 -42.56 1.73
CA GLU A 142 7.96 -43.23 0.45
C GLU A 142 7.56 -42.43 -0.80
N TYR A 143 6.67 -41.44 -0.68
CA TYR A 143 6.21 -40.58 -1.78
C TYR A 143 7.00 -39.28 -1.95
N HIS A 144 7.94 -38.97 -1.04
CA HIS A 144 8.72 -37.73 -1.08
C HIS A 144 10.20 -38.06 -1.31
N ASN A 145 10.79 -37.44 -2.32
CA ASN A 145 12.22 -37.58 -2.61
C ASN A 145 12.97 -36.33 -2.10
N PRO A 146 13.85 -36.46 -1.09
CA PRO A 146 14.68 -35.36 -0.60
C PRO A 146 15.60 -34.75 -1.67
N ASN A 147 15.87 -35.50 -2.75
CA ASN A 147 16.70 -35.09 -3.89
C ASN A 147 15.86 -34.81 -5.14
N ASP A 148 14.59 -34.40 -4.99
CA ASP A 148 13.77 -34.00 -6.12
C ASP A 148 14.38 -32.78 -6.82
N GLN A 149 14.82 -32.97 -8.07
CA GLN A 149 15.43 -31.93 -8.89
C GLN A 149 14.46 -30.80 -9.25
N ALA A 150 13.15 -30.94 -9.01
CA ALA A 150 12.18 -29.85 -9.14
C ALA A 150 12.24 -28.86 -7.97
N ILE A 151 12.81 -29.26 -6.83
CA ILE A 151 12.99 -28.41 -5.66
C ILE A 151 14.36 -27.72 -5.76
N PRO A 152 14.43 -26.39 -5.66
CA PRO A 152 15.70 -25.68 -5.70
C PRO A 152 16.59 -26.10 -4.52
N SER A 153 17.83 -26.50 -4.79
CA SER A 153 18.80 -26.93 -3.76
C SER A 153 19.58 -25.77 -3.12
N GLY A 154 19.11 -24.53 -3.28
CA GLY A 154 19.69 -23.32 -2.68
C GLY A 154 18.81 -22.11 -2.91
N ASP A 155 19.10 -21.01 -2.24
CA ASP A 155 18.31 -19.79 -2.36
C ASP A 155 18.39 -19.23 -3.78
N ILE A 156 17.24 -18.81 -4.28
CA ILE A 156 17.09 -18.21 -5.62
C ILE A 156 16.51 -16.81 -5.46
N GLU A 157 16.99 -15.90 -6.30
CA GLU A 157 16.51 -14.53 -6.32
C GLU A 157 16.38 -14.01 -7.75
N GLY A 158 15.61 -12.95 -7.90
CA GLY A 158 15.51 -12.21 -9.15
C GLY A 158 15.09 -10.77 -8.91
N ILE A 159 15.59 -9.88 -9.74
CA ILE A 159 15.32 -8.44 -9.69
C ILE A 159 14.76 -7.98 -11.03
N ILE A 160 13.72 -7.15 -10.97
CA ILE A 160 13.12 -6.52 -12.15
C ILE A 160 12.94 -5.02 -11.91
N PRO A 161 12.99 -4.19 -12.96
CA PRO A 161 12.48 -2.83 -12.88
C PRO A 161 10.96 -2.86 -12.67
N ASP A 162 10.43 -1.89 -11.95
CA ASP A 162 9.01 -1.77 -11.67
C ASP A 162 8.50 -0.33 -11.84
N PHE A 163 7.30 -0.18 -12.40
CA PHE A 163 6.70 1.12 -12.69
C PHE A 163 5.22 1.16 -12.30
N SER A 164 4.80 2.30 -11.77
CA SER A 164 3.40 2.56 -11.39
C SER A 164 2.97 3.97 -11.81
N LEU A 165 1.69 4.16 -12.04
CA LEU A 165 1.07 5.45 -12.40
C LEU A 165 -0.17 5.69 -11.56
N GLY A 166 -0.47 6.95 -11.30
CA GLY A 166 -1.63 7.32 -10.49
C GLY A 166 -2.16 8.71 -10.78
N VAL A 167 -3.45 8.88 -10.62
CA VAL A 167 -4.12 10.17 -10.63
C VAL A 167 -4.89 10.32 -9.33
N TRP A 168 -4.80 11.51 -8.74
CA TRP A 168 -5.45 11.85 -7.49
C TRP A 168 -6.13 13.21 -7.61
N PHE A 169 -7.39 13.28 -7.21
CA PHE A 169 -8.13 14.53 -7.13
C PHE A 169 -8.53 14.78 -5.68
N SER A 170 -8.27 15.99 -5.19
CA SER A 170 -8.56 16.36 -3.81
C SER A 170 -9.26 17.72 -3.71
N ARG A 171 -10.22 17.78 -2.79
CA ARG A 171 -10.92 18.96 -2.29
C ARG A 171 -10.95 18.92 -0.76
N PRO A 172 -11.29 20.02 -0.08
CA PRO A 172 -11.42 20.02 1.39
C PRO A 172 -12.37 18.95 1.91
N GLU A 173 -13.47 18.69 1.18
CA GLU A 173 -14.53 17.78 1.60
C GLU A 173 -14.33 16.36 1.11
N PHE A 174 -13.66 16.12 -0.02
CA PHE A 174 -13.53 14.77 -0.57
C PHE A 174 -12.27 14.57 -1.39
N TYR A 175 -11.91 13.31 -1.57
CA TYR A 175 -10.86 12.90 -2.49
C TYR A 175 -11.30 11.69 -3.30
N ALA A 176 -10.69 11.53 -4.47
CA ALA A 176 -10.83 10.35 -5.31
C ALA A 176 -9.49 10.08 -6.01
N GLY A 177 -9.15 8.81 -6.18
CA GLY A 177 -7.91 8.40 -6.82
C GLY A 177 -8.07 7.13 -7.63
N LEU A 178 -7.33 7.06 -8.73
CA LEU A 178 -7.18 5.89 -9.57
C LEU A 178 -5.70 5.66 -9.82
N SER A 179 -5.21 4.42 -9.66
CA SER A 179 -3.81 4.08 -9.91
C SER A 179 -3.66 2.67 -10.43
N ALA A 180 -2.50 2.41 -11.04
CA ALA A 180 -2.08 1.12 -11.53
C ALA A 180 -0.61 0.89 -11.13
N SER A 181 -0.36 -0.22 -10.45
CA SER A 181 0.97 -0.68 -10.02
C SER A 181 1.44 -1.87 -10.84
N HIS A 182 2.75 -2.09 -10.87
CA HIS A 182 3.39 -3.17 -11.61
C HIS A 182 3.05 -3.19 -13.10
N LEU A 183 3.10 -2.02 -13.74
CA LEU A 183 2.64 -1.82 -15.12
C LEU A 183 3.26 -2.76 -16.14
N LEU A 184 4.49 -3.23 -15.90
CA LEU A 184 5.17 -4.15 -16.80
C LEU A 184 4.60 -5.57 -16.76
N GLY A 185 3.92 -5.98 -15.68
CA GLY A 185 3.39 -7.34 -15.53
C GLY A 185 4.45 -8.43 -15.73
N SER A 186 5.70 -8.12 -15.36
CA SER A 186 6.87 -8.92 -15.71
C SER A 186 6.89 -10.27 -15.00
N LYS A 187 7.51 -11.25 -15.66
CA LYS A 187 7.91 -12.50 -15.02
C LYS A 187 9.36 -12.35 -14.55
N ILE A 188 9.58 -12.51 -13.26
CA ILE A 188 10.90 -12.54 -12.64
C ILE A 188 11.47 -13.93 -12.88
N LYS A 189 12.67 -13.97 -13.46
CA LYS A 189 13.49 -15.19 -13.49
C LYS A 189 14.21 -15.30 -12.16
N LEU A 190 13.89 -16.33 -11.39
CA LEU A 190 14.60 -16.64 -10.15
C LEU A 190 15.74 -17.59 -10.47
N SER A 191 16.96 -17.20 -10.13
CA SER A 191 18.17 -18.00 -10.32
C SER A 191 19.08 -17.92 -9.10
N ARG A 192 19.98 -18.90 -8.97
CA ARG A 192 21.01 -18.91 -7.92
C ARG A 192 22.10 -17.88 -8.25
N LYS A 193 22.67 -17.22 -7.22
CA LYS A 193 23.74 -16.21 -7.39
C LYS A 193 25.05 -16.74 -7.99
N GLU A 194 25.34 -18.03 -7.82
CA GLU A 194 26.68 -18.61 -8.02
C GLU A 194 26.67 -19.90 -8.86
N SER A 195 25.80 -20.02 -9.87
CA SER A 195 25.84 -21.18 -10.76
C SER A 195 26.14 -20.81 -12.22
N THR A 196 27.12 -21.53 -12.76
CA THR A 196 27.58 -21.48 -14.16
C THR A 196 26.91 -22.53 -15.04
N GLU A 197 26.03 -23.36 -14.46
CA GLU A 197 25.26 -24.40 -15.16
C GLU A 197 23.81 -23.96 -15.40
N GLU A 198 23.13 -24.63 -16.33
CA GLU A 198 21.72 -24.47 -16.69
C GLU A 198 20.78 -24.79 -15.51
N ASP A 199 20.84 -23.98 -14.44
CA ASP A 199 19.90 -24.06 -13.33
C ASP A 199 18.49 -23.78 -13.84
N LYS A 200 17.52 -24.58 -13.38
CA LYS A 200 16.12 -24.47 -13.78
C LYS A 200 15.60 -23.06 -13.49
N GLU A 201 15.25 -22.33 -14.55
CA GLU A 201 14.63 -21.01 -14.43
C GLU A 201 13.22 -21.14 -13.82
N VAL A 202 13.04 -20.71 -12.58
CA VAL A 202 11.71 -20.59 -11.98
C VAL A 202 11.16 -19.20 -12.31
N LEU A 203 10.03 -19.17 -13.02
CA LEU A 203 9.37 -17.92 -13.39
C LEU A 203 8.34 -17.53 -12.33
N PHE A 204 8.59 -16.43 -11.63
CA PHE A 204 7.63 -15.82 -10.72
C PHE A 204 6.89 -14.68 -11.44
N LYS A 205 5.56 -14.72 -11.48
CA LYS A 205 4.77 -13.68 -12.17
C LYS A 205 4.37 -12.57 -11.20
N VAL A 206 4.73 -11.33 -11.53
CA VAL A 206 4.19 -10.14 -10.87
C VAL A 206 2.95 -9.69 -11.64
N SER A 207 1.80 -9.70 -10.97
CA SER A 207 0.54 -9.25 -11.56
C SER A 207 0.39 -7.74 -11.46
N GLN A 208 -0.20 -7.14 -12.49
CA GLN A 208 -0.61 -5.74 -12.47
C GLN A 208 -1.75 -5.55 -11.44
N SER A 209 -1.65 -4.51 -10.63
CA SER A 209 -2.66 -4.17 -9.62
C SER A 209 -3.29 -2.82 -9.96
N TYR A 210 -4.61 -2.73 -9.90
CA TYR A 210 -5.38 -1.51 -10.15
C TYR A 210 -6.12 -1.11 -8.88
N TYR A 211 -6.07 0.18 -8.56
CA TYR A 211 -6.59 0.73 -7.32
C TYR A 211 -7.58 1.86 -7.62
N LEU A 212 -8.75 1.79 -7.01
CA LEU A 212 -9.73 2.88 -6.99
C LEU A 212 -10.00 3.24 -5.54
N THR A 213 -9.87 4.51 -5.18
CA THR A 213 -10.13 4.97 -3.83
C THR A 213 -10.90 6.27 -3.81
N GLY A 214 -11.66 6.48 -2.74
CA GLY A 214 -12.30 7.74 -2.47
C GLY A 214 -12.72 7.85 -1.02
N GLY A 215 -12.93 9.08 -0.57
CA GLY A 215 -13.37 9.36 0.79
C GLY A 215 -13.96 10.75 0.92
N TYR A 216 -14.69 10.97 2.01
CA TYR A 216 -15.39 12.22 2.27
C TYR A 216 -15.22 12.63 3.73
N ASN A 217 -15.13 13.92 4.00
CA ASN A 217 -15.07 14.51 5.33
C ASN A 217 -16.42 15.13 5.68
N ILE A 218 -17.22 14.39 6.46
CA ILE A 218 -18.53 14.86 6.94
C ILE A 218 -18.31 15.57 8.28
N ASN A 219 -18.37 16.90 8.26
CA ASN A 219 -18.38 17.68 9.50
C ASN A 219 -19.71 17.47 10.23
N LEU A 220 -19.67 17.00 11.48
CA LEU A 220 -20.88 16.84 12.30
C LEU A 220 -21.30 18.19 12.90
N SER A 221 -22.47 18.23 13.55
CA SER A 221 -22.98 19.45 14.19
C SER A 221 -22.00 20.05 15.21
N ASN A 222 -21.23 19.19 15.89
CA ASN A 222 -20.12 19.63 16.71
C ASN A 222 -18.83 19.63 15.86
N PRO A 223 -18.17 20.79 15.66
CA PRO A 223 -17.00 20.91 14.79
C PRO A 223 -15.77 20.13 15.28
N LEU A 224 -15.78 19.64 16.52
CA LEU A 224 -14.75 18.73 17.03
C LEU A 224 -14.80 17.35 16.36
N TYR A 225 -15.94 16.96 15.79
CA TYR A 225 -16.15 15.64 15.20
C TYR A 225 -16.24 15.69 13.68
N VAL A 226 -15.42 14.88 13.02
CA VAL A 226 -15.46 14.67 11.57
C VAL A 226 -15.59 13.19 11.29
N LEU A 227 -16.64 12.79 10.59
CA LEU A 227 -16.83 11.42 10.13
C LEU A 227 -16.20 11.27 8.73
N GLN A 228 -15.34 10.27 8.57
CA GLN A 228 -14.54 10.03 7.37
C GLN A 228 -14.86 8.65 6.78
N PRO A 229 -15.98 8.48 6.05
CA PRO A 229 -16.19 7.31 5.23
C PRO A 229 -15.20 7.29 4.06
N SER A 230 -14.68 6.12 3.73
CA SER A 230 -13.80 5.90 2.59
C SER A 230 -13.89 4.48 2.05
N ILE A 231 -13.42 4.31 0.82
CA ILE A 231 -13.33 3.04 0.13
C ILE A 231 -11.96 2.90 -0.54
N LEU A 232 -11.43 1.68 -0.55
CA LEU A 232 -10.33 1.28 -1.41
C LEU A 232 -10.71 -0.03 -2.09
N ALA A 233 -10.95 0.02 -3.40
CA ALA A 233 -11.14 -1.15 -4.24
C ALA A 233 -9.83 -1.48 -4.95
N LYS A 234 -9.51 -2.77 -5.03
CA LYS A 234 -8.30 -3.30 -5.66
C LYS A 234 -8.69 -4.40 -6.62
N THR A 235 -8.03 -4.50 -7.77
CA THR A 235 -8.25 -5.59 -8.73
C THR A 235 -7.04 -5.82 -9.61
N ASP A 236 -6.80 -7.05 -10.03
CA ASP A 236 -5.87 -7.43 -11.09
C ASP A 236 -6.62 -7.89 -12.36
N PHE A 237 -7.91 -7.54 -12.46
CA PHE A 237 -8.91 -8.04 -13.40
C PHE A 237 -9.22 -9.53 -13.34
N VAL A 238 -8.57 -10.27 -12.45
CA VAL A 238 -8.85 -11.68 -12.18
C VAL A 238 -9.72 -11.77 -10.92
N ALA A 239 -9.26 -11.14 -9.84
CA ALA A 239 -10.00 -10.92 -8.61
C ALA A 239 -10.13 -9.43 -8.29
N TRP A 240 -11.03 -9.13 -7.36
CA TRP A 240 -11.15 -7.81 -6.77
C TRP A 240 -11.42 -7.95 -5.28
N THR A 241 -10.97 -6.97 -4.51
CA THR A 241 -11.31 -6.80 -3.09
C THR A 241 -11.69 -5.35 -2.85
N ALA A 242 -12.41 -5.09 -1.77
CA ALA A 242 -12.68 -3.72 -1.34
C ALA A 242 -12.63 -3.59 0.18
N ASP A 243 -11.97 -2.54 0.65
CA ASP A 243 -12.00 -2.11 2.04
C ASP A 243 -12.99 -0.94 2.16
N LEU A 244 -14.05 -1.12 2.96
CA LEU A 244 -15.03 -0.08 3.29
C LEU A 244 -14.76 0.42 4.71
N SER A 245 -14.19 1.61 4.84
CA SER A 245 -13.78 2.17 6.13
C SER A 245 -14.64 3.35 6.55
N CYS A 246 -14.87 3.49 7.85
CA CYS A 246 -15.47 4.68 8.44
C CYS A 246 -14.71 5.05 9.72
N LEU A 247 -14.06 6.21 9.70
CA LEU A 247 -13.34 6.77 10.85
C LEU A 247 -14.12 7.93 11.46
N LEU A 248 -14.15 8.02 12.78
CA LEU A 248 -14.53 9.22 13.51
C LEU A 248 -13.25 9.89 14.01
N ARG A 249 -13.02 11.13 13.58
CA ARG A 249 -11.92 11.96 14.05
C ARG A 249 -12.44 12.96 15.09
N TYR A 250 -11.75 13.06 16.22
CA TYR A 250 -12.07 13.96 17.32
C TYR A 250 -10.93 14.95 17.56
N ASN A 251 -11.27 16.24 17.60
CA ASN A 251 -10.34 17.36 17.81
C ASN A 251 -9.12 17.36 16.87
N LYS A 252 -9.25 16.79 15.67
CA LYS A 252 -8.16 16.57 14.69
C LYS A 252 -7.03 15.63 15.14
N GLU A 253 -6.87 15.38 16.43
CA GLU A 253 -5.82 14.55 17.04
C GLU A 253 -6.17 13.07 17.03
N TYR A 254 -7.35 12.70 17.55
CA TYR A 254 -7.72 11.30 17.76
C TYR A 254 -8.56 10.79 16.61
N TRP A 255 -8.36 9.53 16.21
CA TRP A 255 -9.30 8.84 15.35
C TRP A 255 -9.57 7.43 15.85
N GLY A 256 -10.78 6.97 15.62
CA GLY A 256 -11.18 5.59 15.82
C GLY A 256 -12.19 5.19 14.76
N GLY A 257 -12.24 3.92 14.39
CA GLY A 257 -13.19 3.49 13.39
C GLY A 257 -13.16 2.02 13.07
N LEU A 258 -13.98 1.67 12.10
CA LEU A 258 -14.15 0.30 11.63
C LEU A 258 -13.92 0.26 10.13
N SER A 259 -13.36 -0.85 9.66
CA SER A 259 -13.35 -1.21 8.25
C SER A 259 -13.96 -2.59 8.06
N TRP A 260 -14.64 -2.76 6.95
CA TRP A 260 -15.16 -4.04 6.52
C TRP A 260 -14.58 -4.39 5.15
N ARG A 261 -13.90 -5.53 5.10
CA ARG A 261 -13.42 -6.14 3.86
C ARG A 261 -14.26 -7.39 3.58
N PRO A 262 -15.22 -7.31 2.64
CA PRO A 262 -16.16 -8.40 2.39
C PRO A 262 -15.45 -9.72 2.10
N GLY A 263 -15.90 -10.79 2.77
CA GLY A 263 -15.34 -12.14 2.61
C GLY A 263 -13.99 -12.36 3.32
N GLU A 264 -13.35 -11.33 3.88
CA GLU A 264 -12.03 -11.43 4.48
C GLU A 264 -12.03 -11.09 5.97
N ALA A 265 -12.31 -9.83 6.34
CA ALA A 265 -12.14 -9.36 7.72
C ALA A 265 -13.03 -8.17 8.09
N ILE A 266 -13.30 -8.03 9.39
CA ILE A 266 -13.73 -6.78 10.02
C ILE A 266 -12.53 -6.24 10.78
N VAL A 267 -12.24 -4.95 10.62
CA VAL A 267 -11.07 -4.31 11.23
C VAL A 267 -11.52 -3.23 12.18
N ALA A 268 -10.98 -3.26 13.40
CA ALA A 268 -11.07 -2.14 14.33
C ALA A 268 -9.76 -1.35 14.30
N MET A 269 -9.84 -0.03 14.26
CA MET A 269 -8.67 0.84 14.21
C MET A 269 -8.80 2.04 15.14
N VAL A 270 -7.68 2.45 15.71
CA VAL A 270 -7.57 3.61 16.60
C VAL A 270 -6.21 4.26 16.42
N GLY A 271 -6.13 5.56 16.66
CA GLY A 271 -4.85 6.24 16.76
C GLY A 271 -4.96 7.70 17.18
N VAL A 272 -3.79 8.30 17.32
CA VAL A 272 -3.58 9.64 17.83
C VAL A 272 -2.51 10.35 17.02
N MET A 273 -2.73 11.63 16.75
CA MET A 273 -1.79 12.57 16.16
C MET A 273 -1.48 13.61 17.22
N PHE A 274 -0.24 13.59 17.69
CA PHE A 274 0.28 14.55 18.65
C PHE A 274 0.63 15.88 17.96
N ASP A 275 0.56 16.97 18.72
CA ASP A 275 0.80 18.33 18.22
C ASP A 275 2.20 18.56 17.65
N PHE A 276 3.19 17.80 18.14
CA PHE A 276 4.56 17.85 17.63
C PHE A 276 4.75 17.08 16.30
N GLY A 277 3.66 16.59 15.69
CA GLY A 277 3.64 16.01 14.35
C GLY A 277 3.80 14.49 14.29
N LEU A 278 3.97 13.81 15.43
CA LEU A 278 3.96 12.35 15.49
C LEU A 278 2.53 11.83 15.46
N ALA A 279 2.28 10.77 14.70
CA ALA A 279 1.04 10.04 14.71
C ALA A 279 1.33 8.56 14.93
N VAL A 280 0.51 7.91 15.76
CA VAL A 280 0.59 6.47 16.03
C VAL A 280 -0.80 5.91 15.84
N GLY A 281 -0.91 4.82 15.10
CA GLY A 281 -2.17 4.12 14.93
C GLY A 281 -1.99 2.63 14.94
N TYR A 282 -3.03 1.95 15.39
CA TYR A 282 -3.09 0.52 15.53
C TYR A 282 -4.40 0.02 14.93
N ALA A 283 -4.33 -1.08 14.18
CA ALA A 283 -5.48 -1.77 13.67
C ALA A 283 -5.39 -3.27 13.97
N TYR A 284 -6.55 -3.86 14.24
CA TYR A 284 -6.70 -5.28 14.48
C TYR A 284 -7.76 -5.84 13.52
N ASP A 285 -7.33 -6.75 12.67
CA ASP A 285 -8.17 -7.42 11.69
C ASP A 285 -8.69 -8.74 12.27
N VAL A 286 -10.00 -8.84 12.43
CA VAL A 286 -10.71 -10.06 12.79
C VAL A 286 -11.14 -10.75 11.49
N PRO A 287 -10.56 -11.91 11.13
CA PRO A 287 -10.97 -12.66 9.96
C PRO A 287 -12.42 -13.12 10.10
N ILE A 288 -13.22 -12.98 9.06
CA ILE A 288 -14.60 -13.50 9.00
C ILE A 288 -14.72 -14.70 8.05
N SER A 289 -13.62 -15.05 7.39
CA SER A 289 -13.50 -16.23 6.53
C SER A 289 -13.24 -17.49 7.34
N GLN A 290 -13.09 -18.64 6.66
CA GLN A 290 -12.71 -19.91 7.31
C GLN A 290 -11.37 -19.84 8.06
N LEU A 291 -10.53 -18.84 7.77
CA LEU A 291 -9.27 -18.58 8.45
C LEU A 291 -9.44 -18.33 9.96
N ILE A 292 -10.61 -17.81 10.41
CA ILE A 292 -10.86 -17.54 11.83
C ILE A 292 -10.65 -18.78 12.73
N LYS A 293 -10.74 -20.00 12.18
CA LYS A 293 -10.53 -21.24 12.92
C LYS A 293 -9.06 -21.54 13.25
N PHE A 294 -8.14 -20.89 12.54
CA PHE A 294 -6.71 -21.23 12.55
C PHE A 294 -5.82 -20.03 12.90
N THR A 295 -6.37 -18.83 12.98
CA THR A 295 -5.63 -17.62 13.36
C THR A 295 -6.35 -16.79 14.42
N SER A 296 -5.57 -16.13 15.26
CA SER A 296 -6.02 -15.08 16.18
C SER A 296 -6.10 -13.69 15.54
N GLY A 297 -6.12 -13.58 14.21
CA GLY A 297 -6.26 -12.30 13.49
C GLY A 297 -4.94 -11.68 13.04
N SER A 298 -5.02 -10.42 12.60
CA SER A 298 -3.85 -9.66 12.11
C SER A 298 -3.68 -8.36 12.87
N HIS A 299 -2.43 -7.96 13.09
CA HIS A 299 -2.09 -6.73 13.80
C HIS A 299 -1.36 -5.80 12.85
N GLU A 300 -1.71 -4.53 12.89
CA GLU A 300 -1.06 -3.49 12.12
C GLU A 300 -0.75 -2.31 13.04
N LEU A 301 0.50 -1.87 13.01
CA LEU A 301 0.99 -0.69 13.69
C LEU A 301 1.53 0.27 12.62
N PHE A 302 1.17 1.54 12.72
CA PHE A 302 1.88 2.57 11.98
C PHE A 302 2.36 3.67 12.90
N ILE A 303 3.50 4.25 12.53
CA ILE A 303 4.08 5.44 13.13
C ILE A 303 4.33 6.41 11.98
N ALA A 304 3.83 7.63 12.09
CA ALA A 304 4.07 8.67 11.11
C ALA A 304 4.62 9.92 11.78
N TYR A 305 5.47 10.65 11.07
CA TYR A 305 5.96 11.94 11.50
C TYR A 305 5.73 12.96 10.40
N ARG A 306 5.09 14.07 10.77
CA ARG A 306 4.71 15.16 9.87
C ARG A 306 5.38 16.44 10.34
N LYS A 307 6.13 17.08 9.45
CA LYS A 307 6.80 18.35 9.72
C LYS A 307 6.59 19.31 8.58
N LYS A 308 6.06 20.51 8.89
CA LYS A 308 6.00 21.63 7.93
C LYS A 308 7.41 21.98 7.46
N ILE A 309 7.60 22.03 6.15
CA ILE A 309 8.86 22.47 5.54
C ILE A 309 8.62 23.72 4.72
N ASP A 310 9.49 24.72 4.89
CA ASP A 310 9.51 25.88 4.00
C ASP A 310 10.25 25.54 2.71
N THR A 311 9.48 25.36 1.64
CA THR A 311 10.00 25.04 0.30
C THR A 311 10.53 26.26 -0.46
N SER A 312 10.41 27.47 0.10
CA SER A 312 10.93 28.70 -0.52
C SER A 312 12.47 28.75 -0.56
N LEU A 313 13.13 28.06 0.38
CA LEU A 313 14.59 28.03 0.51
C LEU A 313 15.26 27.14 -0.56
N ILE A 314 14.59 26.08 -1.01
CA ILE A 314 15.10 25.11 -2.01
C ILE A 314 15.20 25.74 -3.42
N SER A 315 14.46 26.83 -3.67
CA SER A 315 14.43 27.53 -4.96
C SER A 315 15.49 28.61 -5.14
N LYS A 316 16.29 28.96 -4.11
CA LYS A 316 17.35 29.96 -4.29
C LYS A 316 18.49 29.34 -5.11
N LYS A 317 18.45 29.56 -6.42
CA LYS A 317 19.62 29.44 -7.31
C LYS A 317 20.77 30.21 -6.66
N GLN A 318 21.71 29.50 -6.03
CA GLN A 318 22.98 30.10 -5.64
C GLN A 318 23.67 30.51 -6.94
N LYS A 319 23.59 31.80 -7.27
CA LYS A 319 24.46 32.36 -8.31
C LYS A 319 25.87 32.31 -7.73
N SER A 320 26.70 31.40 -8.24
CA SER A 320 28.14 31.42 -7.99
C SER A 320 28.65 32.81 -8.36
N ILE A 321 29.17 33.55 -7.38
CA ILE A 321 29.90 34.78 -7.64
C ILE A 321 31.20 34.35 -8.32
N ARG A 322 31.31 34.58 -9.63
CA ARG A 322 32.61 34.53 -10.30
C ARG A 322 33.37 35.77 -9.84
N ILE A 323 34.42 35.57 -9.06
CA ILE A 323 35.44 36.60 -8.86
C ILE A 323 36.18 36.70 -10.19
N LEU A 324 36.06 37.87 -10.84
CA LEU A 324 36.85 38.26 -12.01
C LEU A 324 38.21 38.78 -11.55
#